data_AF-A0A850BSG5-F1
#
_entry.id   AF-A0A850BSG5-F1
#
_cell.length_a   1.000
_cell.length_b   1.000
_cell.length_c   1.000
_cell.angle_alpha   90.00
_cell.angle_beta   90.00
_cell.angle_gamma   90.00
#
_symmetry.space_group_name_H-M   'P 1'
#
loop_
_entity.id
_entity.type
_entity.pdbx_description
1 polymer ?
#
loop_
_entity_poly.entity_id
_entity_poly.type
_entity_poly.pdbx_seq_one_letter_code
_entity_poly.pdbx_strand_id
1 'polypeptide(L)'
;MSSQTLQTLFACALGASLLGCTSGSTSYFPRMVARGELTLRYDNGFTIYGGNRVVAEGYGYEGLSDYVACVPEAASHAKSAESRGQTAITLSTLGVVFGLSGMGGLGGLYFIERDPAVMWAMLGGGVALAVTGVVLGGLSRGAKEDAHGHALDAVNYYNDAVGSFGATCEDLTYPAPAGPAQAAPAAPSGQVPRYTDPAEQAPEPPP
;
A
#
# COMPACT_ATOMS: atom_id res chain seq x y z
N MET A 1 4.00 21.16 39.73
CA MET A 1 4.45 20.46 38.51
C MET A 1 5.60 21.26 37.92
N SER A 2 6.73 20.62 37.67
CA SER A 2 7.93 21.29 37.13
C SER A 2 7.71 21.69 35.67
N SER A 3 8.26 22.83 35.25
CA SER A 3 8.24 23.27 33.85
C SER A 3 8.78 22.19 32.89
N GLN A 4 9.70 21.34 33.36
CA GLN A 4 10.23 20.20 32.60
C GLN A 4 9.17 19.11 32.32
N THR A 5 8.30 18.80 33.28
CA THR A 5 7.23 17.79 33.05
C THR A 5 6.21 18.23 32.00
N LEU A 6 5.97 19.55 31.87
CA LEU A 6 5.02 20.08 30.90
C LEU A 6 5.60 20.05 29.45
N GLN A 7 6.88 20.38 29.28
CA GLN A 7 7.55 20.33 27.98
C GLN A 7 7.69 18.91 27.43
N THR A 8 7.97 17.93 28.29
CA THR A 8 8.12 16.53 27.88
C THR A 8 6.80 15.93 27.39
N LEU A 9 5.68 16.27 28.05
CA LEU A 9 4.33 15.85 27.65
C LEU A 9 3.89 16.50 26.32
N PHE A 10 4.25 17.76 26.08
CA PHE A 10 3.89 18.46 24.83
C PHE A 10 4.65 17.90 23.61
N ALA A 11 5.93 17.54 23.76
CA ALA A 11 6.72 16.95 22.68
C ALA A 11 6.21 15.54 22.28
N CYS A 12 5.83 14.71 23.25
CA CYS A 12 5.21 13.41 22.98
C CYS A 12 3.82 13.55 22.33
N ALA A 13 3.02 14.53 22.75
CA ALA A 13 1.68 14.76 22.19
C ALA A 13 1.74 15.28 20.74
N LEU A 14 2.72 16.15 20.40
CA LEU A 14 2.92 16.61 19.01
C LEU A 14 3.44 15.48 18.10
N GLY A 15 4.33 14.63 18.61
CA GLY A 15 4.80 13.45 17.88
C GLY A 15 3.69 12.44 17.57
N ALA A 16 2.78 12.21 18.54
CA ALA A 16 1.68 11.27 18.38
C ALA A 16 0.58 11.77 17.42
N SER A 17 0.35 13.09 17.35
CA SER A 17 -0.68 13.69 16.48
C SER A 17 -0.23 13.81 15.02
N LEU A 18 1.08 13.93 14.75
CA LEU A 18 1.62 13.90 13.38
C LEU A 18 1.70 12.49 12.78
N LEU A 19 1.64 11.44 13.62
CA LEU A 19 1.73 10.06 13.16
C LEU A 19 0.41 9.48 12.62
N GLY A 20 -0.71 10.21 12.74
CA GLY A 20 -1.91 10.01 11.90
C GLY A 20 -2.27 8.55 11.59
N CYS A 21 -2.21 7.67 12.60
CA CYS A 21 -2.48 6.24 12.44
C CYS A 21 -3.99 5.99 12.29
N THR A 22 -4.61 6.51 11.24
CA THR A 22 -5.96 6.07 10.84
C THR A 22 -5.78 4.91 9.86
N SER A 23 -5.49 3.72 10.39
CA SER A 23 -5.48 2.50 9.59
C SER A 23 -6.92 2.11 9.30
N GLY A 24 -7.46 2.52 8.15
CA GLY A 24 -8.71 1.96 7.64
C GLY A 24 -8.44 0.55 7.16
N SER A 25 -8.95 -0.46 7.86
CA SER A 25 -8.89 -1.85 7.39
C SER A 25 -10.08 -2.09 6.45
N THR A 26 -9.82 -2.24 5.16
CA THR A 26 -10.82 -2.77 4.22
C THR A 26 -10.48 -4.24 3.96
N SER A 27 -11.32 -5.14 4.46
CA SER A 27 -11.17 -6.57 4.19
C SER A 27 -12.15 -6.98 3.10
N TYR A 28 -11.62 -7.31 1.92
CA TYR A 28 -12.39 -7.99 0.88
C TYR A 28 -12.02 -9.47 0.90
N PHE A 29 -13.02 -10.34 1.11
CA PHE A 29 -12.85 -11.79 1.03
C PHE A 29 -13.72 -12.32 -0.11
N PRO A 30 -13.14 -12.72 -1.26
CA PRO A 30 -13.91 -13.33 -2.33
C PRO A 30 -14.52 -14.65 -1.84
N ARG A 31 -15.82 -14.84 -2.08
CA ARG A 31 -16.54 -16.05 -1.63
C ARG A 31 -16.30 -17.26 -2.54
N MET A 32 -15.95 -17.00 -3.80
CA MET A 32 -15.70 -17.99 -4.82
C MET A 32 -14.48 -17.50 -5.59
N VAL A 33 -13.49 -18.37 -5.75
CA VAL A 33 -12.25 -18.07 -6.46
C VAL A 33 -11.96 -19.25 -7.36
N ALA A 34 -11.65 -19.01 -8.63
CA ALA A 34 -11.19 -20.08 -9.50
C ALA A 34 -9.81 -20.57 -9.04
N ARG A 35 -9.48 -21.84 -9.34
CA ARG A 35 -8.22 -22.49 -8.91
C ARG A 35 -6.98 -21.64 -9.19
N GLY A 36 -6.95 -21.00 -10.35
CA GLY A 36 -5.81 -20.21 -10.81
C GLY A 36 -5.97 -18.71 -10.69
N GLU A 37 -7.08 -18.22 -10.11
CA GLU A 37 -7.35 -16.80 -9.97
C GLU A 37 -6.49 -16.19 -8.85
N LEU A 38 -5.93 -15.02 -9.15
CA LEU A 38 -5.17 -14.23 -8.19
C LEU A 38 -6.14 -13.41 -7.32
N THR A 39 -5.91 -13.43 -6.02
CA THR A 39 -6.67 -12.66 -5.04
C THR A 39 -5.77 -11.76 -4.22
N LEU A 40 -6.37 -10.69 -3.70
CA LEU A 40 -5.69 -9.64 -2.96
C LEU A 40 -6.19 -9.63 -1.54
N ARG A 41 -5.28 -9.54 -0.57
CA ARG A 41 -5.60 -9.39 0.85
C ARG A 41 -4.83 -8.22 1.45
N TYR A 42 -5.49 -7.51 2.36
CA TYR A 42 -5.00 -6.30 3.02
C TYR A 42 -4.97 -6.47 4.56
N ASP A 43 -4.38 -7.57 5.03
CA ASP A 43 -4.33 -7.87 6.46
C ASP A 43 -3.17 -7.12 7.16
N ASN A 44 -1.92 -7.41 6.77
CA ASN A 44 -0.69 -6.79 7.31
C ASN A 44 0.16 -6.16 6.20
N GLY A 45 -0.51 -5.58 5.21
CA GLY A 45 0.10 -5.14 3.97
C GLY A 45 -0.60 -5.76 2.77
N PHE A 46 -0.10 -5.44 1.58
CA PHE A 46 -0.65 -5.96 0.34
C PHE A 46 -0.07 -7.35 0.09
N THR A 47 -0.93 -8.37 -0.02
CA THR A 47 -0.50 -9.73 -0.35
C THR A 47 -1.33 -10.28 -1.49
N ILE A 48 -0.65 -10.82 -2.49
CA ILE A 48 -1.24 -11.47 -3.66
C ILE A 48 -1.17 -12.98 -3.46
N TYR A 49 -2.31 -13.65 -3.61
CA TYR A 49 -2.45 -15.09 -3.48
C TYR A 49 -2.89 -15.73 -4.79
N GLY A 50 -2.29 -16.86 -5.15
CA GLY A 50 -2.78 -17.78 -6.17
C GLY A 50 -3.26 -19.06 -5.48
N GLY A 51 -4.56 -19.23 -5.33
CA GLY A 51 -5.12 -20.27 -4.44
C GLY A 51 -4.64 -20.09 -2.99
N ASN A 52 -3.93 -21.10 -2.45
CA ASN A 52 -3.39 -21.07 -1.09
C ASN A 52 -1.91 -20.65 -0.99
N ARG A 53 -1.30 -20.25 -2.11
CA ARG A 53 0.11 -19.85 -2.18
C ARG A 53 0.22 -18.34 -2.21
N VAL A 54 1.11 -17.78 -1.38
CA VAL A 54 1.54 -16.38 -1.51
C VAL A 54 2.38 -16.27 -2.78
N VAL A 55 1.92 -15.42 -3.69
CA VAL A 55 2.59 -15.11 -4.96
C VAL A 55 3.53 -13.93 -4.78
N ALA A 56 3.06 -12.89 -4.10
CA ALA A 56 3.84 -11.71 -3.78
C ALA A 56 3.35 -11.05 -2.49
N GLU A 57 4.26 -10.40 -1.75
CA GLU A 57 3.95 -9.75 -0.47
C GLU A 57 4.57 -8.35 -0.39
N GLY A 58 3.89 -7.47 0.34
CA GLY A 58 4.33 -6.13 0.65
C GLY A 58 4.30 -5.22 -0.58
N TYR A 59 5.14 -4.19 -0.55
CA TYR A 59 5.26 -3.22 -1.63
C TYR A 59 6.25 -3.65 -2.72
N GLY A 60 7.00 -4.73 -2.52
CA GLY A 60 8.07 -5.15 -3.43
C GLY A 60 7.57 -5.96 -4.62
N TYR A 61 6.40 -6.61 -4.50
CA TYR A 61 5.78 -7.43 -5.53
C TYR A 61 6.64 -8.56 -6.11
N GLU A 62 7.72 -8.93 -5.42
CA GLU A 62 8.68 -9.90 -5.91
C GLU A 62 8.01 -11.25 -6.21
N GLY A 63 8.26 -11.79 -7.41
CA GLY A 63 7.69 -13.05 -7.87
C GLY A 63 6.36 -12.91 -8.62
N LEU A 64 5.73 -11.74 -8.63
CA LEU A 64 4.50 -11.51 -9.39
C LEU A 64 4.74 -11.64 -10.88
N SER A 65 5.83 -11.07 -11.40
CA SER A 65 6.13 -11.08 -12.83
C SER A 65 6.40 -12.48 -13.38
N ASP A 66 7.04 -13.35 -12.59
CA ASP A 66 7.26 -14.75 -12.94
C ASP A 66 5.94 -15.54 -12.91
N TYR A 67 5.08 -15.30 -11.91
CA TYR A 67 3.82 -16.01 -11.79
C TYR A 67 2.86 -15.73 -12.96
N VAL A 68 2.81 -14.48 -13.44
CA VAL A 68 1.92 -14.06 -14.54
C VAL A 68 2.61 -14.07 -15.91
N ALA A 69 3.80 -14.67 -16.02
CA ALA A 69 4.65 -14.58 -17.21
C ALA A 69 4.01 -15.09 -18.51
N CYS A 70 2.98 -15.94 -18.43
CA CYS A 70 2.25 -16.44 -19.60
C CYS A 70 1.31 -15.41 -20.24
N VAL A 71 1.02 -14.28 -19.57
CA VAL A 71 0.20 -13.18 -20.08
C VAL A 71 1.10 -11.95 -20.23
N PRO A 72 1.54 -11.59 -21.45
CA PRO A 72 2.55 -10.55 -21.67
C PRO A 72 2.20 -9.19 -21.06
N GLU A 73 0.94 -8.77 -21.16
CA GLU A 73 0.43 -7.52 -20.60
C GLU A 73 0.53 -7.53 -19.07
N ALA A 74 0.07 -8.62 -18.43
CA ALA A 74 0.18 -8.80 -16.99
C ALA A 74 1.65 -8.78 -16.52
N ALA A 75 2.54 -9.45 -17.25
CA ALA A 75 3.97 -9.51 -16.92
C ALA A 75 4.65 -8.15 -17.02
N SER A 76 4.28 -7.32 -17.99
CA SER A 76 4.77 -5.95 -18.14
C SER A 76 4.38 -5.08 -16.95
N HIS A 77 3.11 -5.15 -16.55
CA HIS A 77 2.61 -4.45 -15.38
C HIS A 77 3.26 -4.96 -14.09
N ALA A 78 3.41 -6.27 -13.92
CA ALA A 78 4.05 -6.86 -12.75
C ALA A 78 5.51 -6.40 -12.59
N LYS A 79 6.30 -6.36 -13.68
CA LYS A 79 7.68 -5.82 -13.65
C LYS A 79 7.72 -4.34 -13.27
N SER A 80 6.76 -3.58 -13.76
CA SER A 80 6.63 -2.16 -13.41
C SER A 80 6.27 -1.99 -11.93
N ALA A 81 5.37 -2.84 -11.40
CA ALA A 81 5.03 -2.89 -9.99
C ALA A 81 6.24 -3.22 -9.11
N GLU A 82 7.02 -4.25 -9.48
CA GLU A 82 8.23 -4.65 -8.76
C GLU A 82 9.28 -3.52 -8.71
N SER A 83 9.58 -2.92 -9.86
CA SER A 83 10.57 -1.83 -9.96
C SER A 83 10.16 -0.58 -9.16
N ARG A 84 8.90 -0.15 -9.28
CA ARG A 84 8.34 0.98 -8.51
C ARG A 84 8.28 0.65 -7.02
N GLY A 85 7.93 -0.58 -6.70
CA GLY A 85 7.89 -1.13 -5.35
C GLY A 85 9.25 -1.08 -4.64
N GLN A 86 10.30 -1.55 -5.29
CA GLN A 86 11.67 -1.47 -4.76
C GLN A 86 12.13 -0.01 -4.58
N THR A 87 11.78 0.87 -5.51
CA THR A 87 12.06 2.30 -5.41
C THR A 87 11.36 2.91 -4.19
N ALA A 88 10.08 2.60 -3.98
CA ALA A 88 9.31 3.02 -2.83
C ALA A 88 9.93 2.55 -1.51
N ILE A 89 10.31 1.27 -1.40
CA ILE A 89 10.95 0.71 -0.20
C ILE A 89 12.28 1.42 0.08
N THR A 90 13.08 1.67 -0.96
CA THR A 90 14.37 2.35 -0.85
C THR A 90 14.20 3.78 -0.34
N LEU A 91 13.30 4.56 -0.97
CA LEU A 91 13.01 5.93 -0.56
C LEU A 91 12.46 6.01 0.87
N SER A 92 11.57 5.08 1.24
CA SER A 92 11.01 5.01 2.58
C SER A 92 12.08 4.69 3.63
N THR A 93 12.95 3.72 3.34
CA THR A 93 14.05 3.33 4.25
C THR A 93 15.04 4.48 4.43
N LEU A 94 15.47 5.12 3.33
CA LEU A 94 16.34 6.29 3.39
C LEU A 94 15.67 7.44 4.15
N GLY A 95 14.37 7.65 3.94
CA GLY A 95 13.59 8.65 4.66
C GLY A 95 13.66 8.46 6.18
N VAL A 96 13.45 7.23 6.64
CA VAL A 96 13.56 6.86 8.07
C VAL A 96 14.98 7.04 8.58
N VAL A 97 16.00 6.55 7.85
CA VAL A 97 17.41 6.65 8.26
C VAL A 97 17.84 8.11 8.40
N PHE A 98 17.53 8.96 7.42
CA PHE A 98 17.85 10.39 7.49
C PHE A 98 17.05 11.11 8.57
N GLY A 99 15.77 10.78 8.74
CA GLY A 99 14.93 11.30 9.82
C GLY A 99 15.53 11.03 11.19
N LEU A 100 15.91 9.77 11.46
CA LEU A 100 16.54 9.36 12.72
C LEU A 100 17.94 9.97 12.88
N SER A 101 18.74 9.99 11.82
CA SER A 101 20.09 10.58 11.84
C SER A 101 20.04 12.08 12.14
N GLY A 102 18.99 12.77 11.69
CA GLY A 102 18.76 14.18 11.99
C GLY A 102 18.65 14.48 13.50
N MET A 103 18.21 13.51 14.31
CA MET A 103 18.17 13.66 15.77
C MET A 103 19.58 13.85 16.38
N GLY A 104 20.63 13.35 15.71
CA GLY A 104 22.01 13.58 16.12
C GLY A 104 22.40 15.06 16.17
N GLY A 105 21.73 15.92 15.40
CA GLY A 105 21.94 17.36 15.43
C GLY A 105 21.62 18.02 16.78
N LEU A 106 20.75 17.39 17.60
CA LEU A 106 20.47 17.84 18.97
C LEU A 106 21.71 17.76 19.87
N GLY A 107 22.70 16.94 19.53
CA GLY A 107 24.01 16.93 20.18
C GLY A 107 24.72 18.28 20.13
N GLY A 108 24.37 19.16 19.17
CA GLY A 108 24.86 20.53 19.10
C GLY A 108 24.55 21.36 20.36
N LEU A 109 23.48 21.06 21.08
CA LEU A 109 23.11 21.75 22.33
C LEU A 109 24.19 21.61 23.42
N TYR A 110 25.04 20.58 23.36
CA TYR A 110 26.19 20.45 24.23
C TYR A 110 27.20 21.60 24.10
N PHE A 111 27.23 22.27 22.93
CA PHE A 111 28.18 23.34 22.62
C PHE A 111 27.62 24.75 22.84
N ILE A 112 26.43 24.91 23.43
CA ILE A 112 25.73 26.19 23.57
C ILE A 112 26.57 27.30 24.22
N GLU A 113 27.39 26.95 25.21
CA GLU A 113 28.28 27.89 25.90
C GLU A 113 29.74 27.85 25.39
N ARG A 114 30.10 26.84 24.58
CA ARG A 114 31.50 26.58 24.19
C ARG A 114 31.82 27.14 22.81
N ASP A 115 30.96 26.85 21.84
CA ASP A 115 31.16 27.23 20.45
C ASP A 115 29.79 27.33 19.76
N PRO A 116 29.23 28.55 19.63
CA PRO A 116 27.94 28.75 19.01
C PRO A 116 27.94 28.40 17.52
N ALA A 117 29.09 28.50 16.83
CA ALA A 117 29.17 28.13 15.42
C ALA A 117 29.03 26.61 15.24
N VAL A 118 29.70 25.81 16.07
CA VAL A 118 29.55 24.35 16.08
C VAL A 118 28.13 23.95 16.48
N MET A 119 27.54 24.59 17.50
CA MET A 119 26.15 24.35 17.88
C MET A 119 25.20 24.53 16.70
N TRP A 120 25.26 25.68 16.02
CA TRP A 120 24.39 25.97 14.88
C TRP A 120 24.66 25.07 13.68
N ALA A 121 25.92 24.69 13.43
CA ALA A 121 26.26 23.75 12.38
C ALA A 121 25.64 22.36 12.62
N MET A 122 25.72 21.85 13.85
CA MET A 122 25.13 20.55 14.21
C MET A 122 23.60 20.58 14.19
N LEU A 123 22.98 21.61 14.79
CA LEU A 123 21.53 21.77 14.78
C LEU A 123 20.99 21.94 13.35
N GLY A 124 21.61 22.83 12.58
CA GLY A 124 21.24 23.08 11.18
C GLY A 124 21.41 21.83 10.32
N GLY A 125 22.52 21.10 10.49
CA GLY A 125 22.75 19.81 9.83
C GLY A 125 21.70 18.76 10.18
N GLY A 126 21.33 18.65 11.47
CA GLY A 126 20.29 17.73 11.92
C GLY A 126 18.92 18.06 11.32
N VAL A 127 18.53 19.34 11.33
CA VAL A 127 17.27 19.79 10.71
C VAL A 127 17.27 19.51 9.21
N ALA A 128 18.37 19.79 8.50
CA ALA A 128 18.47 19.52 7.07
C ALA A 128 18.27 18.02 6.77
N LEU A 129 18.94 17.13 7.51
CA LEU A 129 18.77 15.68 7.37
C LEU A 129 17.33 15.24 7.66
N ALA A 130 16.71 15.78 8.72
CA ALA A 130 15.33 15.45 9.06
C ALA A 130 14.35 15.87 7.94
N VAL A 131 14.52 17.07 7.38
CA VAL A 131 13.71 17.56 6.24
C VAL A 131 13.92 16.67 5.01
N THR A 132 15.16 16.33 4.68
CA THR A 132 15.45 15.39 3.58
C THR A 132 14.76 14.05 3.81
N GLY A 133 14.77 13.53 5.05
CA GLY A 133 14.09 12.31 5.42
C GLY A 133 12.58 12.35 5.15
N VAL A 134 11.93 13.46 5.53
CA VAL A 134 10.50 13.69 5.28
C VAL A 134 10.19 13.77 3.78
N VAL A 135 11.01 14.48 2.99
CA VAL A 135 10.82 14.57 1.53
C VAL A 135 10.91 13.20 0.87
N LEU A 136 11.91 12.40 1.21
CA LEU A 136 12.06 11.04 0.67
C LEU A 136 10.89 10.14 1.08
N GLY A 137 10.44 10.24 2.34
CA GLY A 137 9.24 9.56 2.80
C GLY A 137 7.98 9.97 2.03
N GLY A 138 7.83 11.25 1.71
CA GLY A 138 6.76 11.78 0.86
C GLY A 138 6.78 11.21 -0.55
N LEU A 139 7.95 11.25 -1.22
CA LEU A 139 8.14 10.68 -2.56
C LEU A 139 7.90 9.17 -2.58
N SER A 140 8.19 8.46 -1.47
CA SER A 140 7.89 7.03 -1.36
C SER A 140 6.39 6.73 -1.51
N ARG A 141 5.49 7.65 -1.16
CA ARG A 141 4.04 7.43 -1.27
C ARG A 141 3.60 7.31 -2.73
N GLY A 142 4.01 8.26 -3.58
CA GLY A 142 3.67 8.21 -5.00
C GLY A 142 4.21 6.94 -5.67
N ALA A 143 5.45 6.54 -5.34
CA ALA A 143 6.01 5.29 -5.83
C ALA A 143 5.24 4.03 -5.36
N LYS A 144 4.68 4.04 -4.14
CA LYS A 144 3.81 2.95 -3.64
C LYS A 144 2.49 2.92 -4.40
N GLU A 145 1.86 4.07 -4.60
CA GLU A 145 0.60 4.19 -5.36
C GLU A 145 0.75 3.68 -6.80
N ASP A 146 1.82 4.10 -7.50
CA ASP A 146 2.14 3.60 -8.84
C ASP A 146 2.35 2.07 -8.84
N ALA A 147 3.08 1.56 -7.84
CA ALA A 147 3.32 0.12 -7.71
C ALA A 147 2.03 -0.66 -7.46
N HIS A 148 1.13 -0.14 -6.63
CA HIS A 148 -0.21 -0.73 -6.41
C HIS A 148 -1.04 -0.74 -7.69
N GLY A 149 -1.08 0.37 -8.42
CA GLY A 149 -1.83 0.46 -9.68
C GLY A 149 -1.39 -0.62 -10.67
N HIS A 150 -0.07 -0.74 -10.89
CA HIS A 150 0.48 -1.76 -11.77
C HIS A 150 0.29 -3.20 -11.25
N ALA A 151 0.36 -3.43 -9.94
CA ALA A 151 0.07 -4.75 -9.39
C ALA A 151 -1.39 -5.16 -9.60
N LEU A 152 -2.33 -4.23 -9.43
CA LEU A 152 -3.75 -4.45 -9.71
C LEU A 152 -4.00 -4.72 -11.19
N ASP A 153 -3.40 -3.94 -12.08
CA ASP A 153 -3.49 -4.17 -13.53
C ASP A 153 -2.96 -5.56 -13.89
N ALA A 154 -1.81 -5.96 -13.35
CA ALA A 154 -1.24 -7.28 -13.58
C ALA A 154 -2.19 -8.41 -13.16
N VAL A 155 -2.78 -8.28 -11.96
CA VAL A 155 -3.77 -9.24 -11.44
C VAL A 155 -5.00 -9.29 -12.34
N ASN A 156 -5.52 -8.14 -12.78
CA ASN A 156 -6.71 -8.07 -13.63
C ASN A 156 -6.45 -8.70 -15.00
N TYR A 157 -5.38 -8.31 -15.71
CA TYR A 157 -5.04 -8.88 -17.01
C TYR A 157 -4.82 -10.40 -16.93
N TYR A 158 -4.14 -10.86 -15.88
CA TYR A 158 -3.93 -12.29 -15.68
C TYR A 158 -5.25 -13.03 -15.38
N ASN A 159 -6.09 -12.47 -14.51
CA ASN A 159 -7.37 -13.09 -14.16
C ASN A 159 -8.31 -13.13 -15.38
N ASP A 160 -8.35 -12.09 -16.20
CA ASP A 160 -9.16 -12.04 -17.42
C ASP A 160 -8.70 -13.05 -18.48
N ALA A 161 -7.39 -13.31 -18.57
CA ALA A 161 -6.83 -14.20 -19.60
C ALA A 161 -6.73 -15.67 -19.16
N VAL A 162 -6.42 -15.94 -17.90
CA VAL A 162 -6.01 -17.27 -17.40
C VAL A 162 -6.66 -17.60 -16.07
N GLY A 163 -6.52 -16.71 -15.08
CA GLY A 163 -6.87 -17.00 -13.69
C GLY A 163 -8.35 -17.31 -13.47
N SER A 164 -9.26 -16.49 -14.01
CA SER A 164 -10.71 -16.65 -13.86
C SER A 164 -11.24 -17.94 -14.50
N PHE A 165 -10.53 -18.46 -15.51
CA PHE A 165 -10.84 -19.74 -16.12
C PHE A 165 -10.30 -20.93 -15.33
N GLY A 166 -9.59 -20.71 -14.21
CA GLY A 166 -9.09 -21.78 -13.34
C GLY A 166 -7.78 -22.44 -13.79
N ALA A 167 -7.12 -21.89 -14.80
CA ALA A 167 -5.78 -22.30 -15.23
C ALA A 167 -4.69 -21.47 -14.52
N THR A 168 -3.46 -21.99 -14.47
CA THR A 168 -2.28 -21.23 -14.02
C THR A 168 -1.24 -21.14 -15.12
N CYS A 169 -0.31 -20.19 -15.05
CA CYS A 169 0.80 -20.15 -16.02
C CYS A 169 1.73 -21.37 -15.95
N GLU A 170 1.71 -22.14 -14.84
CA GLU A 170 2.54 -23.33 -14.66
C GLU A 170 2.03 -24.52 -15.50
N ASP A 171 0.70 -24.69 -15.61
CA ASP A 171 0.11 -25.89 -16.24
C ASP A 171 -0.85 -25.60 -17.41
N LEU A 172 -1.33 -24.36 -17.55
CA LEU A 172 -2.33 -23.93 -18.52
C LEU A 172 -3.51 -24.92 -18.68
N THR A 173 -3.85 -25.60 -17.59
CA THR A 173 -4.88 -26.65 -17.59
C THR A 173 -6.21 -26.04 -17.17
N TYR A 174 -7.14 -25.99 -18.12
CA TYR A 174 -8.47 -25.44 -17.93
C TYR A 174 -9.44 -26.53 -17.44
N PRO A 175 -10.24 -26.28 -16.38
CA PRO A 175 -11.32 -27.16 -16.00
C PRO A 175 -12.37 -27.25 -17.11
N ALA A 176 -13.10 -28.37 -17.14
CA ALA A 176 -14.22 -28.50 -18.05
C ALA A 176 -15.21 -27.34 -17.82
N PRO A 177 -15.78 -26.74 -18.89
CA PRO A 177 -16.80 -25.70 -18.76
C PRO A 177 -17.91 -26.18 -17.83
N ALA A 178 -18.45 -25.29 -16.99
CA ALA A 178 -19.44 -25.62 -15.94
C ALA A 178 -20.81 -26.10 -16.48
N GLY A 179 -20.89 -26.52 -17.74
CA GLY A 179 -22.14 -26.80 -18.44
C GLY A 179 -22.92 -25.52 -18.76
N PRO A 180 -24.06 -25.62 -19.44
CA PRO A 180 -24.95 -24.49 -19.62
C PRO A 180 -25.34 -23.93 -18.24
N ALA A 181 -25.26 -22.61 -18.10
CA ALA A 181 -25.74 -21.93 -16.90
C ALA A 181 -27.15 -22.45 -16.59
N GLN A 182 -27.34 -22.98 -15.37
CA GLN A 182 -28.69 -23.32 -14.93
C GLN A 182 -29.53 -22.06 -15.08
N ALA A 183 -30.68 -22.18 -15.76
CA ALA A 183 -31.59 -21.07 -15.91
C ALA A 183 -31.85 -20.50 -14.51
N ALA A 184 -31.47 -19.23 -14.31
CA ALA A 184 -31.77 -18.56 -13.06
C ALA A 184 -33.28 -18.72 -12.81
N PRO A 185 -33.71 -19.02 -11.57
CA PRO A 185 -35.13 -19.05 -11.24
C PRO A 185 -35.76 -17.77 -11.77
N ALA A 186 -36.90 -17.88 -12.47
CA ALA A 186 -37.60 -16.71 -12.99
C ALA A 186 -37.73 -15.68 -11.88
N ALA A 187 -37.09 -14.52 -12.03
CA ALA A 187 -37.21 -13.46 -11.07
C ALA A 187 -38.70 -13.15 -10.90
N PRO A 188 -39.23 -13.02 -9.67
CA PRO A 188 -40.61 -12.63 -9.47
C PRO A 188 -40.84 -11.33 -10.24
N SER A 189 -41.69 -11.41 -11.26
CA SER A 189 -42.05 -10.29 -12.13
C SER A 189 -42.67 -9.20 -11.27
N GLY A 190 -41.90 -8.18 -10.87
CA GLY A 190 -42.47 -7.06 -10.14
C GLY A 190 -41.53 -6.16 -9.33
N GLN A 191 -40.30 -6.59 -9.01
CA GLN A 191 -39.39 -5.72 -8.25
C GLN A 191 -37.98 -5.81 -8.83
N VAL A 192 -37.66 -4.90 -9.75
CA VAL A 192 -36.27 -4.51 -9.95
C VAL A 192 -35.85 -3.85 -8.64
N PRO A 193 -34.85 -4.36 -7.90
CA PRO A 193 -34.30 -3.62 -6.77
C PRO A 193 -33.87 -2.27 -7.33
N ARG A 194 -34.52 -1.20 -6.89
CA ARG A 194 -34.08 0.15 -7.24
C ARG A 194 -32.71 0.29 -6.58
N TYR A 195 -31.64 0.25 -7.37
CA TYR A 195 -30.32 0.60 -6.87
C TYR A 195 -30.41 2.07 -6.46
N THR A 196 -30.59 2.33 -5.18
CA THR A 196 -30.41 3.67 -4.63
C THR A 196 -28.92 3.93 -4.62
N ASP A 197 -28.48 4.85 -5.46
CA ASP A 197 -27.11 5.36 -5.45
C ASP A 197 -26.80 5.85 -4.01
N PRO A 198 -25.76 5.31 -3.34
CA PRO A 198 -25.35 5.80 -2.03
C PRO A 198 -25.06 7.30 -1.99
N ALA A 199 -24.72 7.91 -3.14
CA ALA A 199 -24.51 9.35 -3.26
C ALA A 199 -25.77 10.18 -2.99
N GLU A 200 -26.97 9.62 -3.17
CA GLU A 200 -28.25 10.32 -2.97
C GLU A 200 -28.70 10.36 -1.49
N GLN A 201 -28.00 9.64 -0.61
CA GLN A 201 -28.27 9.63 0.84
C GLN A 201 -27.33 10.53 1.67
N ALA A 202 -26.45 11.29 1.02
CA ALA A 202 -25.62 12.25 1.73
C ALA A 202 -26.52 13.36 2.32
N PRO A 203 -26.50 13.60 3.66
CA PRO A 203 -27.27 14.68 4.26
C PRO A 203 -26.78 16.03 3.69
N GLU A 204 -27.73 16.90 3.31
CA GLU A 204 -27.41 18.26 2.91
C GLU A 204 -26.60 18.97 4.02
N PRO A 205 -25.55 19.73 3.66
CA PRO A 205 -24.79 20.50 4.63
C PRO A 205 -25.70 21.54 5.31
N PRO A 206 -25.53 21.79 6.62
CA PRO A 206 -26.33 22.79 7.34
C PRO A 206 -26.08 24.21 6.78
N PRO A 207 -27.09 25.10 6.86
CA PRO A 207 -27.00 26.48 6.38
C PRO A 207 -26.01 27.35 7.17
#